data_AF-A0A9Q0NIH4-F1
#
_entry.id   AF-A0A9Q0NIH4-F1
#
_cell.length_a   1.000
_cell.length_b   1.000
_cell.length_c   1.000
_cell.angle_alpha   90.00
_cell.angle_beta   90.00
_cell.angle_gamma   90.00
#
_symmetry.space_group_name_H-M   'P 1'
#
loop_
_entity.id
_entity.type
_entity.pdbx_description
1 polymer ?
#
loop_
_entity_poly.entity_id
_entity_poly.type
_entity_poly.pdbx_seq_one_letter_code
_entity_poly.pdbx_strand_id
1 'polypeptide(L)'
;MFQTSFNAPAGDDPIAIDFTGMGKGEAWVNGQSIGRYWPTNVSPTSGCSNCNYRGSYGSSKCLKNCGKPSQTLYHVPRSWVESSGNTLVLFEEIGGDPTQIALATKQSAILCSHVSESHPLPVDMWSSNSEAERKAGPVLSLECPFPDQVISSIKFASFGTPSWNLRELQPRPVQKP
;
A
#
# COMPACT_ATOMS: atom_id res chain seq x y z
N MET A 1 10.31 24.90 -16.70
CA MET A 1 8.89 24.51 -16.60
C MET A 1 8.55 23.68 -17.82
N PHE A 2 7.99 22.49 -17.61
CA PHE A 2 7.64 21.56 -18.69
C PHE A 2 6.18 21.15 -18.52
N GLN A 3 5.52 20.91 -19.66
CA GLN A 3 4.12 20.53 -19.72
C GLN A 3 3.95 19.48 -20.80
N THR A 4 3.16 18.45 -20.51
CA THR A 4 2.80 17.40 -21.46
C THR A 4 1.38 16.94 -21.24
N SER A 5 0.82 16.21 -22.21
CA SER A 5 -0.49 15.57 -22.09
C SER A 5 -0.38 14.05 -22.01
N PHE A 6 -1.34 13.42 -21.34
CA PHE A 6 -1.38 11.96 -21.22
C PHE A 6 -2.81 11.42 -21.13
N ASN A 7 -2.94 10.13 -21.47
CA ASN A 7 -4.18 9.37 -21.27
C ASN A 7 -4.07 8.56 -19.98
N ALA A 8 -5.16 8.46 -19.22
CA ALA A 8 -5.15 7.66 -18.01
C ALA A 8 -4.97 6.17 -18.36
N PRO A 9 -4.17 5.41 -17.58
CA PRO A 9 -4.12 3.96 -17.71
C PRO A 9 -5.52 3.35 -17.53
N ALA A 10 -5.81 2.26 -18.23
CA ALA A 10 -7.09 1.55 -18.07
C ALA A 10 -7.27 0.97 -16.65
N GLY A 11 -8.51 0.62 -16.32
CA GLY A 11 -8.90 0.00 -15.04
C GLY A 11 -8.90 0.94 -13.84
N ASP A 12 -9.05 0.38 -12.65
CA ASP A 12 -9.28 1.13 -11.41
C ASP A 12 -8.04 1.18 -10.48
N ASP A 13 -6.93 0.56 -10.88
CA ASP A 13 -5.71 0.51 -10.08
C ASP A 13 -5.18 1.92 -9.75
N PRO A 14 -4.71 2.20 -8.52
CA PRO A 14 -4.08 3.47 -8.19
C PRO A 14 -3.00 3.90 -9.19
N ILE A 15 -3.02 5.18 -9.58
CA ILE A 15 -2.04 5.77 -10.49
C ILE A 15 -0.91 6.39 -9.69
N ALA A 16 0.29 6.31 -10.24
CA ALA A 16 1.43 7.11 -9.84
C ALA A 16 2.22 7.60 -11.06
N ILE A 17 3.00 8.65 -10.86
CA ILE A 17 4.03 9.09 -11.80
C ILE A 17 5.39 8.65 -11.25
N ASP A 18 6.20 8.06 -12.12
CA ASP A 18 7.61 7.83 -11.91
C ASP A 18 8.39 9.01 -12.51
N PHE A 19 9.04 9.79 -11.65
CA PHE A 19 9.88 10.92 -12.06
C PHE A 19 11.35 10.51 -12.27
N THR A 20 11.62 9.24 -12.56
CA THR A 20 12.96 8.80 -12.99
C THR A 20 13.48 9.70 -14.12
N GLY A 21 14.78 10.04 -14.05
CA GLY A 21 15.42 11.00 -14.94
C GLY A 21 15.29 12.47 -14.50
N MET A 22 14.38 12.79 -13.57
CA MET A 22 14.21 14.14 -13.03
C MET A 22 15.09 14.40 -11.80
N GLY A 23 15.22 15.66 -11.40
CA GLY A 23 16.04 16.12 -10.28
C GLY A 23 15.23 16.27 -9.00
N LYS A 24 14.59 17.44 -8.85
CA LYS A 24 13.73 17.83 -7.73
C LYS A 24 12.76 18.90 -8.20
N GLY A 25 11.53 18.86 -7.72
CA GLY A 25 10.61 19.97 -7.94
C GLY A 25 9.20 19.68 -7.48
N GLU A 26 8.23 20.24 -8.19
CA GLU A 26 6.81 20.10 -7.90
C GLU A 26 6.03 19.83 -9.18
N ALA A 27 4.94 19.06 -9.07
CA ALA A 27 4.14 18.65 -10.20
C ALA A 27 2.65 18.87 -9.96
N TRP A 28 1.92 19.07 -11.06
CA TRP A 28 0.48 19.26 -11.09
C TRP A 28 -0.14 18.38 -12.17
N VAL A 29 -1.29 17.79 -11.85
CA VAL A 29 -2.15 17.07 -12.80
C VAL A 29 -3.46 17.81 -12.90
N ASN A 30 -3.84 18.25 -14.10
CA ASN A 30 -5.07 19.01 -14.35
C ASN A 30 -5.25 20.21 -13.42
N GLY A 31 -4.14 20.92 -13.14
CA GLY A 31 -4.10 22.08 -12.23
C GLY A 31 -4.06 21.75 -10.74
N GLN A 32 -4.21 20.48 -10.35
CA GLN A 32 -4.12 20.03 -8.95
C GLN A 32 -2.69 19.67 -8.60
N SER A 33 -2.14 20.24 -7.52
CA SER A 33 -0.79 19.87 -7.06
C SER A 33 -0.79 18.44 -6.55
N ILE A 34 0.12 17.61 -7.07
CA ILE A 34 0.40 16.26 -6.57
C ILE A 34 1.59 16.25 -5.59
N GLY A 35 2.13 17.43 -5.28
CA GLY A 35 3.20 17.64 -4.33
C GLY A 35 4.61 17.61 -4.93
N ARG A 36 5.60 17.61 -4.04
CA ARG A 36 7.01 17.68 -4.39
C ARG A 36 7.56 16.31 -4.79
N TYR A 37 8.36 16.29 -5.85
CA TYR A 37 9.19 15.14 -6.22
C TYR A 37 10.67 15.41 -5.94
N TRP A 38 11.39 14.35 -5.58
CA TRP A 38 12.84 14.40 -5.35
C TRP A 38 13.47 13.00 -5.53
N PRO A 39 13.40 12.42 -6.73
CA PRO A 39 13.89 11.07 -7.02
C PRO A 39 15.42 10.95 -6.87
N THR A 40 16.17 12.06 -6.95
CA THR A 40 17.63 12.06 -6.70
C THR A 40 18.00 12.03 -5.22
N ASN A 41 17.04 12.22 -4.30
CA ASN A 41 17.31 12.12 -2.87
C ASN A 41 17.32 10.65 -2.44
N VAL A 42 18.51 10.07 -2.36
CA VAL A 42 18.75 8.66 -2.08
C VAL A 42 18.78 8.40 -0.57
N SER A 43 18.08 7.35 -0.16
CA SER A 43 18.07 6.86 1.22
C SER A 43 19.47 6.35 1.63
N PRO A 44 19.86 6.44 2.91
CA PRO A 44 21.12 5.89 3.39
C PRO A 44 21.32 4.43 2.96
N THR A 45 22.56 4.05 2.67
CA THR A 45 22.90 2.68 2.27
C THR A 45 22.90 1.69 3.44
N SER A 46 23.06 2.20 4.67
CA SER A 46 23.07 1.43 5.91
C SER A 46 21.73 1.46 6.65
N GLY A 47 21.50 0.48 7.53
CA GLY A 47 20.34 0.43 8.44
C GLY A 47 19.23 -0.51 7.98
N CYS A 48 19.19 -0.89 6.71
CA CYS A 48 18.31 -1.95 6.24
C CYS A 48 18.90 -3.31 6.60
N SER A 49 18.17 -4.08 7.39
CA SER A 49 18.53 -5.44 7.78
C SER A 49 17.33 -6.39 7.62
N ASN A 50 17.59 -7.68 7.84
CA ASN A 50 16.52 -8.65 7.97
C ASN A 50 15.75 -8.35 9.25
N CYS A 51 14.46 -8.04 9.09
CA CYS A 51 13.59 -7.65 10.19
C CYS A 51 12.71 -8.82 10.63
N ASN A 52 12.54 -8.94 11.95
CA ASN A 52 11.62 -9.87 12.58
C ASN A 52 10.63 -9.08 13.45
N TYR A 53 9.35 -9.49 13.43
CA TYR A 53 8.29 -8.91 14.24
C TYR A 53 8.52 -9.08 15.76
N ARG A 54 9.28 -10.11 16.19
CA ARG A 54 9.56 -10.39 17.60
C ARG A 54 10.48 -9.35 18.26
N GLY A 55 10.28 -9.10 19.55
CA GLY A 55 11.10 -8.21 20.38
C GLY A 55 10.76 -6.72 20.23
N SER A 56 11.38 -5.87 21.06
CA SER A 56 11.13 -4.43 21.08
C SER A 56 11.26 -3.79 19.70
N TYR A 57 10.38 -2.83 19.41
CA TYR A 57 10.38 -2.10 18.16
C TYR A 57 11.02 -0.72 18.33
N GLY A 58 11.87 -0.35 17.37
CA GLY A 58 12.37 1.01 17.16
C GLY A 58 12.21 1.37 15.69
N SER A 59 12.12 2.66 15.39
CA SER A 59 11.89 3.16 14.02
C SER A 59 12.93 2.69 13.00
N SER A 60 14.16 2.40 13.45
CA SER A 60 15.26 1.88 12.61
C SER A 60 15.27 0.35 12.44
N LYS A 61 14.40 -0.40 13.12
CA LYS A 61 14.46 -1.87 13.16
C LYS A 61 14.18 -2.53 11.81
N CYS A 62 13.27 -1.96 11.04
CA CYS A 62 12.70 -2.59 9.84
C CYS A 62 12.76 -1.67 8.63
N LEU A 63 13.84 -0.87 8.51
CA LEU A 63 14.07 -0.01 7.36
C LEU A 63 14.17 -0.84 6.06
N LYS A 64 13.66 -0.28 4.97
CA LYS A 64 13.67 -0.85 3.62
C LYS A 64 14.12 0.19 2.61
N ASN A 65 14.45 -0.26 1.40
CA ASN A 65 14.85 0.59 0.27
C ASN A 65 16.10 1.45 0.52
N CYS A 66 17.06 0.97 1.30
CA CYS A 66 18.37 1.61 1.45
C CYS A 66 19.10 1.71 0.10
N GLY A 67 19.81 2.82 -0.10
CA GLY A 67 20.52 3.10 -1.35
C GLY A 67 19.62 3.35 -2.57
N LYS A 68 18.30 3.41 -2.39
CA LYS A 68 17.33 3.76 -3.44
C LYS A 68 16.81 5.18 -3.22
N PRO A 69 16.25 5.83 -4.25
CA PRO A 69 15.44 7.04 -4.07
C PRO A 69 14.48 6.89 -2.89
N SER A 70 14.43 7.92 -2.04
CA SER A 70 13.52 7.99 -0.89
C SER A 70 12.06 7.81 -1.31
N GLN A 71 11.72 8.26 -2.51
CA GLN A 71 10.46 8.01 -3.17
C GLN A 71 10.66 7.92 -4.68
N THR A 72 10.11 6.89 -5.32
CA THR A 72 10.15 6.70 -6.78
C THR A 72 8.79 6.97 -7.41
N LEU A 73 7.71 6.57 -6.74
CA LEU A 73 6.33 6.69 -7.23
C LEU A 73 5.58 7.78 -6.49
N TYR A 74 4.96 8.68 -7.25
CA TYR A 74 4.23 9.84 -6.75
C TYR A 74 2.76 9.70 -7.09
N HIS A 75 1.92 9.58 -6.06
CA HIS A 75 0.52 9.20 -6.23
C HIS A 75 -0.29 10.27 -6.96
N VAL A 76 -1.13 9.83 -7.90
CA VAL A 76 -2.14 10.64 -8.57
C VAL A 76 -3.52 10.04 -8.28
N PRO A 77 -4.41 10.74 -7.56
CA PRO A 77 -5.77 10.28 -7.34
C PRO A 77 -6.51 10.05 -8.66
N ARG A 78 -7.16 8.89 -8.78
CA ARG A 78 -7.97 8.52 -9.97
C ARG A 78 -9.05 9.55 -10.28
N SER A 79 -9.62 10.19 -9.26
CA SER A 79 -10.65 11.23 -9.41
C SER A 79 -10.15 12.55 -9.98
N TRP A 80 -8.84 12.74 -10.15
CA TRP A 80 -8.26 13.96 -10.73
C TRP A 80 -7.95 13.83 -12.22
N VAL A 81 -8.11 12.62 -12.78
CA VAL A 81 -7.77 12.33 -14.18
C VAL A 81 -9.01 11.93 -14.97
N GLU A 82 -9.07 12.41 -16.20
CA GLU A 82 -10.01 12.01 -17.24
C GLU A 82 -9.46 10.83 -18.04
N SER A 83 -10.29 10.18 -18.84
CA SER A 83 -9.86 9.07 -19.70
C SER A 83 -8.73 9.47 -20.69
N SER A 84 -8.77 10.71 -21.18
CA SER A 84 -7.78 11.27 -22.11
C SER A 84 -7.66 12.79 -21.94
N GLY A 85 -6.61 13.37 -22.51
CA GLY A 85 -6.43 14.82 -22.52
C GLY A 85 -5.99 15.42 -21.16
N ASN A 86 -5.47 14.61 -20.25
CA ASN A 86 -4.93 15.10 -18.99
C ASN A 86 -3.66 15.91 -19.24
N THR A 87 -3.44 16.93 -18.42
CA THR A 87 -2.22 17.75 -18.48
C THR A 87 -1.35 17.49 -17.25
N LEU A 88 -0.09 17.16 -17.48
CA LEU A 88 0.96 17.14 -16.47
C LEU A 88 1.83 18.39 -16.63
N VAL A 89 1.88 19.23 -15.60
CA VAL A 89 2.80 20.37 -15.52
C VAL A 89 3.82 20.08 -14.43
N LEU A 90 5.08 20.44 -14.68
CA LEU A 90 6.14 20.28 -13.70
C LEU A 90 7.12 21.45 -13.69
N PHE A 91 7.49 21.82 -12.48
CA PHE A 91 8.58 22.72 -12.16
C PHE A 91 9.77 21.87 -11.74
N GLU A 92 10.94 22.11 -12.32
CA GLU A 92 12.18 21.37 -12.06
C GLU A 92 13.24 22.36 -11.57
N GLU A 93 13.80 22.07 -10.39
CA GLU A 93 14.73 22.94 -9.66
C GLU A 93 16.19 22.66 -10.00
N ILE A 94 16.54 21.41 -10.31
CA ILE A 94 17.93 20.96 -10.45
C ILE A 94 18.27 20.67 -11.91
N GLY A 95 17.31 20.12 -12.65
CA GLY A 95 17.46 19.66 -14.03
C GLY A 95 17.28 18.15 -14.15
N GLY A 96 16.86 17.72 -15.33
CA GLY A 96 16.53 16.32 -15.59
C GLY A 96 16.10 16.08 -17.02
N ASP A 97 15.89 14.81 -17.35
CA ASP A 97 15.43 14.34 -18.65
C ASP A 97 13.93 13.96 -18.58
N PRO A 98 13.02 14.83 -19.07
CA PRO A 98 11.59 14.57 -18.99
C PRO A 98 11.13 13.40 -19.86
N THR A 99 11.97 12.89 -20.77
CA THR A 99 11.60 11.74 -21.62
C THR A 99 11.55 10.42 -20.85
N GLN A 100 12.12 10.37 -19.65
CA GLN A 100 12.12 9.19 -18.78
C GLN A 100 10.93 9.15 -17.80
N ILE A 101 10.12 10.21 -17.77
CA ILE A 101 8.91 10.25 -16.94
C ILE A 101 7.92 9.21 -17.45
N ALA A 102 7.38 8.40 -16.55
CA ALA A 102 6.43 7.36 -16.89
C ALA A 102 5.21 7.35 -15.96
N LEU A 103 4.07 6.91 -16.49
CA LEU A 103 2.91 6.56 -15.68
C LEU A 103 3.05 5.12 -15.21
N ALA A 104 2.70 4.89 -13.95
CA ALA A 104 2.65 3.58 -13.34
C ALA A 104 1.27 3.33 -12.73
N THR A 105 0.81 2.09 -12.79
CA THR A 105 -0.32 1.61 -11.99
C THR A 105 0.21 0.71 -10.88
N LYS A 106 -0.42 0.80 -9.70
CA LYS A 106 -0.06 -0.04 -8.57
C LYS A 106 -1.21 -1.00 -8.28
N GLN A 107 -1.03 -2.26 -8.68
CA GLN A 107 -1.94 -3.33 -8.29
C GLN A 107 -1.78 -3.68 -6.82
N SER A 108 -2.88 -3.61 -6.08
CA SER A 108 -2.95 -4.06 -4.70
C SER A 108 -3.02 -5.59 -4.66
N ALA A 109 -1.87 -6.25 -4.79
CA ALA A 109 -1.79 -7.71 -4.76
C ALA A 109 -1.85 -8.31 -3.33
N ILE A 110 -1.86 -7.47 -2.30
CA ILE A 110 -1.81 -7.90 -0.89
C ILE A 110 -2.86 -7.13 -0.12
N LEU A 111 -3.84 -7.85 0.42
CA LEU A 111 -4.82 -7.32 1.36
C LEU A 111 -4.33 -7.57 2.78
N CYS A 112 -4.32 -6.52 3.60
CA CYS A 112 -4.03 -6.61 5.03
C CYS A 112 -5.29 -6.24 5.80
N SER A 113 -5.55 -6.95 6.89
CA SER A 113 -6.64 -6.64 7.79
C SER A 113 -6.30 -7.04 9.21
N HIS A 114 -6.98 -6.40 10.16
CA HIS A 114 -6.70 -6.53 11.58
C HIS A 114 -8.03 -6.61 12.33
N VAL A 115 -8.14 -7.58 13.22
CA VAL A 115 -9.26 -7.71 14.14
C VAL A 115 -8.71 -7.89 15.56
N SER A 116 -9.19 -7.08 16.50
CA SER A 116 -8.85 -7.21 17.92
C SER A 116 -9.88 -8.04 18.66
N GLU A 117 -9.53 -8.52 19.86
CA GLU A 117 -10.45 -9.23 20.76
C GLU A 117 -11.70 -8.42 21.13
N SER A 118 -11.61 -7.09 21.06
CA SER A 118 -12.70 -6.16 21.34
C SER A 118 -13.58 -5.82 20.12
N HIS A 119 -13.26 -6.34 18.92
CA HIS A 119 -14.11 -6.07 17.75
C HIS A 119 -15.46 -6.76 17.92
N PRO A 120 -16.57 -6.05 17.66
CA PRO A 120 -17.89 -6.65 17.70
C PRO A 120 -18.03 -7.69 16.57
N LEU A 121 -19.01 -8.57 16.72
CA LEU A 121 -19.37 -9.52 15.67
C LEU A 121 -19.80 -8.78 14.38
N PRO A 122 -19.66 -9.39 13.20
CA PRO A 122 -20.23 -8.86 11.97
C PRO A 122 -21.73 -8.58 12.13
N VAL A 123 -22.23 -7.50 11.52
CA VAL A 123 -23.62 -7.02 11.67
C VAL A 123 -24.64 -8.10 11.31
N ASP A 124 -24.34 -8.93 10.31
CA ASP A 124 -25.20 -10.04 9.86
C ASP A 124 -25.43 -11.11 10.94
N MET A 125 -24.54 -11.19 11.93
CA MET A 125 -24.63 -12.12 13.06
C MET A 125 -25.39 -11.55 14.26
N TRP A 126 -25.81 -10.28 14.23
CA TRP A 126 -26.51 -9.64 15.36
C TRP A 126 -27.99 -10.06 15.47
N SER A 127 -28.48 -10.90 14.56
CA SER A 127 -29.92 -11.18 14.37
C SER A 127 -30.36 -12.57 14.87
N SER A 128 -29.50 -13.35 15.52
CA SER A 128 -29.83 -14.72 15.93
C SER A 128 -29.88 -14.88 17.45
N ASN A 129 -31.09 -14.78 18.02
CA ASN A 129 -31.43 -15.16 19.40
C ASN A 129 -31.11 -16.65 19.67
N SER A 130 -29.83 -17.00 19.80
CA SER A 130 -29.39 -18.32 20.18
C SER A 130 -28.19 -18.19 21.11
N GLU A 131 -28.10 -19.09 22.10
CA GLU A 131 -27.00 -19.14 23.08
C GLU A 131 -25.59 -19.26 22.45
N ALA A 132 -25.49 -19.39 21.12
CA ALA A 132 -24.27 -19.27 20.33
C ALA A 132 -23.64 -17.85 20.35
N GLU A 133 -24.42 -16.80 20.63
CA GLU A 133 -23.91 -15.42 20.74
C GLU A 133 -22.88 -15.22 21.86
N ARG A 134 -22.91 -16.06 22.91
CA ARG A 134 -21.96 -15.96 24.03
C ARG A 134 -20.59 -16.61 23.77
N LYS A 135 -20.42 -17.30 22.63
CA LYS A 135 -19.18 -18.02 22.27
C LYS A 135 -18.55 -17.57 20.95
N ALA A 136 -19.19 -16.69 20.19
CA ALA A 136 -18.61 -16.19 18.94
C ALA A 136 -17.56 -15.12 19.25
N GLY A 137 -16.30 -15.41 18.94
CA GLY A 137 -15.22 -14.44 18.98
C GLY A 137 -15.22 -13.54 17.74
N PRO A 138 -14.40 -12.48 17.72
CA PRO A 138 -14.25 -11.62 16.56
C PRO A 138 -13.81 -12.41 15.33
N VAL A 139 -14.48 -12.17 14.19
CA VAL A 139 -14.21 -12.82 12.91
C VAL A 139 -13.69 -11.80 11.92
N LEU A 140 -12.67 -12.19 11.16
CA LEU A 140 -12.14 -11.42 10.06
C LEU A 140 -12.48 -12.14 8.75
N SER A 141 -13.25 -11.49 7.89
CA SER A 141 -13.49 -11.95 6.52
C SER A 141 -12.53 -11.27 5.56
N LEU A 142 -11.93 -12.05 4.67
CA LEU A 142 -11.10 -11.56 3.57
C LEU A 142 -11.82 -11.86 2.27
N GLU A 143 -12.09 -10.82 1.49
CA GLU A 143 -12.72 -10.95 0.18
C GLU A 143 -11.94 -10.14 -0.84
N CYS A 144 -11.88 -10.66 -2.07
CA CYS A 144 -11.29 -9.93 -3.17
C CYS A 144 -12.26 -8.83 -3.65
N PRO A 145 -11.77 -7.62 -3.98
CA PRO A 145 -12.62 -6.53 -4.45
C PRO A 145 -13.28 -6.82 -5.81
N PHE A 146 -12.76 -7.76 -6.61
CA PHE A 146 -13.28 -8.10 -7.93
C PHE A 146 -13.53 -9.61 -8.08
N PRO A 147 -14.56 -10.04 -8.84
CA PRO A 147 -14.98 -11.45 -8.92
C PRO A 147 -13.96 -12.39 -9.60
N ASP A 148 -13.08 -11.84 -10.44
CA ASP A 148 -12.04 -12.56 -11.18
C ASP A 148 -10.76 -12.77 -10.36
N GLN A 149 -10.70 -12.19 -9.16
CA GLN A 149 -9.56 -12.32 -8.26
C GLN A 149 -9.76 -13.47 -7.28
N VAL A 150 -8.68 -14.20 -7.02
CA VAL A 150 -8.65 -15.28 -6.03
C VAL A 150 -7.53 -15.05 -5.02
N ILE A 151 -7.82 -15.28 -3.74
CA ILE A 151 -6.81 -15.25 -2.69
C ILE A 151 -5.88 -16.46 -2.88
N SER A 152 -4.67 -16.21 -3.34
CA SER A 152 -3.69 -17.26 -3.64
C SER A 152 -2.94 -17.78 -2.42
N SER A 153 -2.68 -16.92 -1.43
CA SER A 153 -1.92 -17.28 -0.22
C SER A 153 -2.15 -16.31 0.93
N ILE A 154 -2.05 -16.81 2.17
CA ILE A 154 -1.98 -15.99 3.38
C ILE A 154 -0.50 -15.86 3.77
N LYS A 155 0.10 -14.69 3.57
CA LYS A 155 1.53 -14.46 3.85
C LYS A 155 1.85 -14.45 5.34
N PHE A 156 0.91 -13.97 6.16
CA PHE A 156 1.08 -13.84 7.59
C PHE A 156 -0.28 -13.78 8.29
N ALA A 157 -0.40 -14.45 9.43
CA ALA A 157 -1.50 -14.31 10.38
C ALA A 157 -0.94 -14.47 11.79
N SER A 158 -1.29 -13.57 12.71
CA SER A 158 -0.91 -13.66 14.12
C SER A 158 -2.07 -13.31 15.01
N PHE A 159 -2.14 -13.96 16.18
CA PHE A 159 -3.13 -13.70 17.21
C PHE A 159 -2.41 -13.44 18.55
N GLY A 160 -2.79 -12.37 19.25
CA GLY A 160 -2.22 -11.98 20.54
C GLY A 160 -0.95 -11.12 20.46
N THR A 161 -0.60 -10.50 21.60
CA THR A 161 0.69 -9.81 21.79
C THR A 161 1.75 -10.85 22.17
N PRO A 162 2.90 -10.95 21.48
CA PRO A 162 3.94 -11.90 21.84
C PRO A 162 4.72 -11.39 23.06
N SER A 163 4.12 -11.51 24.26
CA SER A 163 4.82 -11.32 25.52
C SER A 163 5.49 -12.64 25.94
N TRP A 164 6.77 -12.75 25.60
CA TRP A 164 7.80 -13.55 26.28
C TRP A 164 7.66 -15.05 26.53
N ASN A 165 6.63 -15.77 26.08
CA ASN A 165 6.64 -17.24 26.15
C ASN A 165 6.14 -17.89 24.84
N LEU A 166 7.04 -18.57 24.13
CA LEU A 166 6.70 -19.40 22.97
C LEU A 166 5.94 -20.64 23.45
N ARG A 167 4.63 -20.66 23.22
CA ARG A 167 3.94 -21.92 22.92
C ARG A 167 3.60 -21.90 21.45
N GLU A 168 4.08 -22.90 20.71
CA GLU A 168 3.64 -23.15 19.34
C GLU A 168 2.12 -23.33 19.35
N LEU A 169 1.40 -22.38 18.77
CA LEU A 169 0.04 -22.64 18.33
C LEU A 169 0.16 -23.23 16.93
N GLN A 170 -0.11 -24.53 16.83
CA GLN A 170 -0.25 -25.16 15.53
C GLN A 170 -1.38 -24.47 14.76
N PRO A 171 -1.18 -24.12 13.49
CA PRO A 171 -2.26 -23.57 12.67
C PRO A 171 -3.39 -24.59 12.62
N ARG A 172 -4.58 -24.20 13.09
CA ARG A 172 -5.78 -25.00 12.85
C ARG A 172 -6.00 -25.05 11.33
N PRO A 173 -6.34 -26.22 10.78
CA PRO A 173 -6.54 -26.36 9.35
C PRO A 173 -7.61 -25.37 8.89
N VAL A 174 -7.30 -24.63 7.85
CA VAL A 174 -8.26 -23.82 7.11
C VAL A 174 -9.29 -24.80 6.55
N GLN A 175 -10.52 -24.74 7.05
CA GLN A 175 -11.65 -25.33 6.34
C GLN A 175 -11.80 -24.55 5.04
N LYS A 176 -11.33 -25.14 3.94
CA LYS A 176 -11.77 -24.74 2.60
C LYS A 176 -13.28 -24.99 2.51
N PRO A 177 -14.03 -24.12 1.81
CA PRO A 177 -15.40 -24.44 1.43
C PRO A 177 -15.47 -25.73 0.62
#